data_AF-A0A0F9BGZ5-F1
#
_entry.id   AF-A0A0F9BGZ5-F1
#
_cell.length_a   1.000
_cell.length_b   1.000
_cell.length_c   1.000
_cell.angle_alpha   90.00
_cell.angle_beta   90.00
_cell.angle_gamma   90.00
#
_symmetry.space_group_name_H-M   'P 1'
#
loop_
_entity.id
_entity.type
_entity.pdbx_description
1 polymer ?
#
loop_
_entity_poly.entity_id
_entity_poly.type
_entity_poly.pdbx_seq_one_letter_code
_entity_poly.pdbx_strand_id
1 'polypeptide(L)'
;MIPAYIHHACIVDMEKKLEDDHKDSYCHQFRYKMVVTKNKNKIYLPFLLGLACAAGLILGSQLNFTQEQSLFSSNSKKEKLNRLIDYIEYEYVDEVNTDSIVDVTVNKILENLDPHSVYIPKKEYASVTENMNGDFVGIGVSFYQVEDTIVVIQPMKGGPSEKIGIKGGDRILYAND
;
A
#
# COMPACT_ATOMS: atom_id res chain seq x y z
N MET A 1 -14.26 0.44 100.70
CA MET A 1 -15.45 0.31 99.81
C MET A 1 -15.36 1.44 98.79
N ILE A 2 -15.63 1.14 97.51
CA ILE A 2 -15.42 1.96 96.29
C ILE A 2 -14.00 1.80 95.68
N PRO A 3 -13.87 1.43 94.38
CA PRO A 3 -14.72 0.50 93.63
C PRO A 3 -13.92 -0.43 92.66
N ALA A 4 -14.47 -1.62 92.39
CA ALA A 4 -13.98 -2.55 91.36
C ALA A 4 -14.12 -2.04 89.89
N TYR A 5 -14.57 -0.79 89.69
CA TYR A 5 -14.76 -0.17 88.38
C TYR A 5 -13.47 0.26 87.69
N ILE A 6 -12.39 0.54 88.45
CA ILE A 6 -11.11 0.98 87.88
C ILE A 6 -10.42 -0.16 87.13
N HIS A 7 -10.60 -1.41 87.57
CA HIS A 7 -9.99 -2.57 86.93
C HIS A 7 -10.61 -2.89 85.56
N HIS A 8 -11.92 -2.69 85.40
CA HIS A 8 -12.59 -3.02 84.14
C HIS A 8 -12.34 -1.99 83.04
N ALA A 9 -12.18 -0.71 83.41
CA ALA A 9 -11.77 0.34 82.47
C ALA A 9 -10.31 0.14 81.99
N CYS A 10 -9.42 -0.29 82.89
CA CYS A 10 -8.00 -0.51 82.56
C CYS A 10 -7.80 -1.67 81.57
N ILE A 11 -8.59 -2.75 81.68
CA ILE A 11 -8.49 -3.90 80.78
C ILE A 11 -8.98 -3.55 79.37
N VAL A 12 -10.10 -2.81 79.25
CA VAL A 12 -10.64 -2.40 77.94
C VAL A 12 -9.73 -1.37 77.25
N ASP A 13 -9.11 -0.46 78.00
CA ASP A 13 -8.12 0.49 77.45
C ASP A 13 -6.84 -0.22 77.00
N MET A 14 -6.41 -1.27 77.73
CA MET A 14 -5.26 -2.09 77.32
C MET A 14 -5.52 -2.88 76.04
N GLU A 15 -6.72 -3.42 75.86
CA GLU A 15 -7.09 -4.18 74.64
C GLU A 15 -7.19 -3.26 73.41
N LYS A 16 -7.73 -2.05 73.58
CA LYS A 16 -7.74 -1.02 72.53
C LYS A 16 -6.34 -0.55 72.14
N LYS A 17 -5.44 -0.42 73.13
CA LYS A 17 -4.03 -0.06 72.90
C LYS A 17 -3.30 -1.11 72.06
N LEU A 18 -3.56 -2.39 72.35
CA LEU A 18 -2.95 -3.51 71.63
C LEU A 18 -3.44 -3.61 70.17
N GLU A 19 -4.70 -3.25 69.89
CA GLU A 19 -5.24 -3.29 68.52
C GLU A 19 -4.79 -2.08 67.66
N ASP A 20 -4.61 -0.90 68.26
CA ASP A 20 -4.02 0.26 67.59
C ASP A 20 -2.51 0.05 67.29
N ASP A 21 -1.74 -0.52 68.22
CA ASP A 21 -0.32 -0.85 67.99
C ASP A 21 -0.13 -1.88 66.86
N HIS A 22 -1.05 -2.84 66.72
CA HIS A 22 -1.01 -3.83 65.64
C HIS A 22 -1.37 -3.22 64.28
N LYS A 23 -2.27 -2.22 64.24
CA LYS A 23 -2.67 -1.51 63.02
C LYS A 23 -1.60 -0.55 62.52
N ASP A 24 -0.91 0.12 63.43
CA ASP A 24 0.23 0.98 63.11
C ASP A 24 1.44 0.18 62.62
N SER A 25 1.66 -1.03 63.17
CA SER A 25 2.70 -1.94 62.69
C SER A 25 2.47 -2.39 61.25
N TYR A 26 1.22 -2.68 60.85
CA TYR A 26 0.87 -3.00 59.46
C TYR A 26 0.95 -1.79 58.51
N CYS A 27 0.56 -0.60 58.98
CA CYS A 27 0.66 0.63 58.19
C CYS A 27 2.14 1.04 57.97
N HIS A 28 3.01 0.81 58.96
CA HIS A 28 4.46 0.95 58.81
C HIS A 28 5.08 -0.16 57.95
N GLN A 29 4.54 -1.39 57.98
CA GLN A 29 5.02 -2.51 57.14
C GLN A 29 4.83 -2.24 55.64
N PHE A 30 3.70 -1.64 55.25
CA PHE A 30 3.45 -1.26 53.86
C PHE A 30 4.22 -0.01 53.42
N ARG A 31 4.57 0.89 54.34
CA ARG A 31 5.37 2.09 54.02
C ARG A 31 6.86 1.79 53.81
N TYR A 32 7.46 0.80 54.46
CA TYR A 32 8.89 0.49 54.25
C TYR A 32 9.14 -0.37 52.99
N LYS A 33 8.14 -1.06 52.46
CA LYS A 33 8.26 -1.80 51.19
C LYS A 33 8.21 -0.88 49.95
N MET A 34 8.17 0.43 50.15
CA MET A 34 8.52 1.47 49.16
C MET A 34 9.91 2.09 49.44
N VAL A 35 10.80 1.42 50.18
CA VAL A 35 12.22 1.75 50.10
C VAL A 35 12.74 1.17 48.79
N VAL A 36 12.67 2.01 47.75
CA VAL A 36 13.55 1.91 46.59
C VAL A 36 14.95 1.72 47.15
N THR A 37 15.44 0.49 47.14
CA THR A 37 16.84 0.18 47.40
C THR A 37 17.64 1.10 46.50
N LYS A 38 18.29 2.13 47.06
CA LYS A 38 19.23 3.00 46.35
C LYS A 38 20.48 2.17 46.05
N ASN A 39 20.34 1.26 45.10
CA ASN A 39 21.48 0.82 44.33
C ASN A 39 21.73 1.92 43.31
N LYS A 40 22.96 2.48 43.27
CA LYS A 40 23.33 3.53 42.31
C LYS A 40 23.05 3.10 40.86
N ASN A 41 22.98 1.78 40.61
CA ASN A 41 22.63 1.17 39.32
C ASN A 41 21.12 1.19 38.98
N LYS A 42 20.22 1.41 39.95
CA LYS A 42 18.76 1.51 39.69
C LYS A 42 18.34 2.88 39.16
N ILE A 43 19.16 3.92 39.31
CA ILE A 43 18.95 5.24 38.68
C ILE A 43 19.20 5.18 37.17
N TYR A 44 20.17 4.37 36.73
CA TYR A 44 20.48 4.21 35.31
C TYR A 44 19.53 3.21 34.61
N LEU A 45 18.74 2.44 35.36
CA LEU A 45 17.84 1.43 34.81
C LEU A 45 16.74 2.00 33.88
N PRO A 46 15.98 3.06 34.25
CA PRO A 46 15.03 3.68 33.31
C PRO A 46 15.74 4.35 32.12
N PHE A 47 16.95 4.88 32.33
CA PHE A 47 17.75 5.48 31.26
C PHE A 47 18.25 4.43 30.25
N LEU A 48 18.71 3.28 30.74
CA LEU A 48 19.12 2.13 29.93
C LEU A 48 17.95 1.56 29.14
N LEU A 49 16.77 1.43 29.78
CA LEU A 49 15.55 0.97 29.11
C LEU A 49 15.12 1.95 28.00
N GLY A 50 15.18 3.25 28.27
CA GLY A 50 14.89 4.29 27.28
C GLY A 50 15.87 4.26 26.10
N LEU A 51 17.16 4.09 26.38
CA LEU A 51 18.20 3.98 25.35
C LEU A 51 18.02 2.71 24.51
N ALA A 52 17.68 1.57 25.12
CA ALA A 52 17.39 0.33 24.42
C ALA A 52 16.15 0.44 23.52
N CYS A 53 15.06 1.07 23.98
CA CYS A 53 13.87 1.33 23.17
C CYS A 53 14.17 2.27 22.00
N ALA A 54 14.92 3.35 22.23
CA ALA A 54 15.30 4.29 21.17
C ALA A 54 16.20 3.61 20.12
N ALA A 55 17.18 2.81 20.55
CA ALA A 55 18.01 2.01 19.66
C ALA A 55 17.18 0.99 18.87
N GLY A 56 16.22 0.33 19.53
CA GLY A 56 15.29 -0.60 18.88
C GLY A 56 14.43 0.05 17.80
N LEU A 57 13.94 1.27 18.02
CA LEU A 57 13.17 2.02 17.01
C LEU A 57 14.04 2.47 15.83
N ILE A 58 15.28 2.89 16.08
CA ILE A 58 16.21 3.32 15.02
C ILE A 58 16.65 2.12 14.18
N LEU A 59 16.99 1.00 14.82
CA LEU A 59 17.34 -0.25 14.13
C LEU A 59 16.12 -0.83 13.41
N GLY A 60 14.94 -0.79 14.04
CA GLY A 60 13.68 -1.23 13.46
C GLY A 60 13.25 -0.41 12.25
N SER A 61 13.54 0.90 12.22
CA SER A 61 13.27 1.78 11.07
C SER A 61 14.13 1.45 9.84
N GLN A 62 15.35 0.93 10.05
CA GLN A 62 16.22 0.52 8.93
C GLN A 62 15.93 -0.89 8.41
N LEU A 63 15.18 -1.69 9.16
CA LEU A 63 14.59 -2.92 8.64
C LEU A 63 13.35 -2.52 7.85
N ASN A 64 13.34 -2.83 6.55
CA ASN A 64 12.15 -2.72 5.70
C ASN A 64 11.09 -3.76 6.16
N PHE A 65 10.52 -3.57 7.35
CA PHE A 65 9.25 -4.17 7.70
C PHE A 65 8.25 -3.52 6.75
N THR A 66 7.92 -4.21 5.66
CA THR A 66 6.78 -3.88 4.81
C THR A 66 5.60 -3.72 5.74
N GLN A 67 5.25 -2.46 5.98
CA GLN A 67 4.20 -2.02 6.88
C GLN A 67 2.87 -2.35 6.21
N GLU A 68 2.50 -3.63 6.27
CA GLU A 68 1.15 -4.13 6.08
C GLU A 68 0.29 -3.63 7.26
N GLN A 69 0.00 -2.34 7.25
CA GLN A 69 -0.96 -1.68 8.14
C GLN A 69 -2.40 -2.03 7.73
N SER A 70 -2.65 -3.28 7.36
CA SER A 70 -3.92 -3.76 6.79
C SER A 70 -4.73 -4.63 7.76
N LEU A 71 -4.19 -4.98 8.94
CA LEU A 71 -4.82 -5.96 9.85
C LEU A 71 -6.20 -5.56 10.41
N PHE A 72 -6.66 -4.31 10.23
CA PHE A 72 -7.98 -3.87 10.70
C PHE A 72 -8.84 -3.15 9.66
N SER A 73 -8.47 -3.14 8.38
CA SER A 73 -9.31 -2.55 7.34
C SER A 73 -9.68 -3.58 6.29
N SER A 74 -10.85 -4.20 6.51
CA SER A 74 -11.61 -5.05 5.59
C SER A 74 -11.51 -4.59 4.13
N ASN A 75 -10.50 -5.08 3.40
CA ASN A 75 -10.43 -5.06 1.95
C ASN A 75 -10.38 -6.49 1.42
N SER A 76 -11.27 -7.36 1.94
CA SER A 76 -11.41 -8.77 1.53
C SER A 76 -11.58 -8.96 0.01
N LYS A 77 -12.08 -7.94 -0.70
CA LYS A 77 -12.17 -7.92 -2.17
C LYS A 77 -10.82 -7.72 -2.84
N LYS A 78 -9.96 -6.83 -2.32
CA LYS A 78 -8.61 -6.61 -2.86
C LYS A 78 -7.70 -7.78 -2.55
N GLU A 79 -7.83 -8.38 -1.37
CA GLU A 79 -7.07 -9.58 -0.98
C GLU A 79 -7.40 -10.79 -1.88
N LYS A 80 -8.66 -10.97 -2.26
CA LYS A 80 -9.07 -12.00 -3.24
C LYS A 80 -8.51 -11.74 -4.62
N LEU A 81 -8.49 -10.48 -5.06
CA LEU A 81 -7.95 -10.10 -6.37
C LEU A 81 -6.43 -10.33 -6.42
N ASN A 82 -5.71 -9.90 -5.38
CA ASN A 82 -4.26 -10.08 -5.28
C ASN A 82 -3.90 -11.57 -5.24
N ARG A 83 -4.63 -12.39 -4.47
CA ARG A 83 -4.44 -13.84 -4.48
C ARG A 83 -4.62 -14.46 -5.86
N LEU A 84 -5.63 -14.02 -6.63
CA LEU A 84 -5.84 -14.54 -7.99
C LEU A 84 -4.67 -14.18 -8.91
N ILE A 85 -4.13 -12.97 -8.79
CA ILE A 85 -2.95 -12.51 -9.54
C ILE A 85 -1.73 -13.36 -9.17
N ASP A 86 -1.48 -13.57 -7.87
CA ASP A 86 -0.37 -14.40 -7.37
C ASP A 86 -0.48 -15.85 -7.88
N TYR A 87 -1.69 -16.42 -7.95
CA TYR A 87 -1.93 -17.75 -8.50
C TYR A 87 -1.62 -17.85 -10.00
N ILE A 88 -1.95 -16.81 -10.77
CA ILE A 88 -1.65 -16.77 -12.21
C ILE A 88 -0.15 -16.64 -12.44
N GLU A 89 0.56 -15.86 -11.61
CA GLU A 89 2.00 -15.64 -11.75
C GLU A 89 2.84 -16.85 -11.35
N TYR A 90 2.41 -17.63 -10.35
CA TYR A 90 3.19 -18.75 -9.82
C TYR A 90 2.87 -20.11 -10.47
N GLU A 91 1.63 -20.33 -10.92
CA GLU A 91 1.19 -21.63 -11.45
C GLU A 91 1.22 -21.71 -12.99
N TYR A 92 1.32 -20.57 -13.70
CA TYR A 92 1.41 -20.60 -15.17
C TYR A 92 2.85 -20.87 -15.64
N VAL A 93 3.20 -22.14 -15.50
CA VAL A 93 4.46 -22.78 -15.91
C VAL A 93 4.30 -23.28 -17.34
N ASP A 94 4.57 -22.43 -18.32
CA ASP A 94 5.11 -22.84 -19.62
C ASP A 94 5.74 -21.61 -20.30
N GLU A 95 6.69 -21.82 -21.22
CA GLU A 95 7.28 -20.78 -22.09
C GLU A 95 6.24 -20.28 -23.11
N VAL A 96 5.10 -19.81 -22.62
CA VAL A 96 4.08 -19.17 -23.42
C VAL A 96 4.37 -17.68 -23.43
N ASN A 97 4.30 -17.08 -24.62
CA ASN A 97 4.49 -15.65 -24.84
C ASN A 97 3.54 -14.86 -23.93
N THR A 98 4.05 -14.44 -22.76
CA THR A 98 3.28 -13.84 -21.66
C THR A 98 2.51 -12.61 -22.10
N ASP A 99 3.03 -11.87 -23.08
CA ASP A 99 2.40 -10.69 -23.65
C ASP A 99 1.04 -11.04 -24.28
N SER A 100 0.94 -12.18 -24.97
CA SER A 100 -0.33 -12.62 -25.58
C SER A 100 -1.39 -13.02 -24.55
N ILE A 101 -1.00 -13.51 -23.37
CA ILE A 101 -1.94 -13.95 -22.33
C ILE A 101 -2.51 -12.74 -21.60
N VAL A 102 -1.66 -11.75 -21.32
CA VAL A 102 -2.07 -10.49 -20.70
C VAL A 102 -3.08 -9.78 -21.59
N ASP A 103 -2.80 -9.65 -22.89
CA ASP A 103 -3.71 -9.00 -23.85
C ASP A 103 -5.08 -9.70 -23.92
N VAL A 104 -5.10 -11.04 -23.95
CA VAL A 104 -6.35 -11.82 -24.00
C VAL A 104 -7.13 -11.71 -22.68
N THR A 105 -6.44 -11.70 -21.54
CA THR A 105 -7.07 -11.63 -20.22
C THR A 105 -7.69 -10.26 -19.98
N VAL A 106 -6.97 -9.17 -20.32
CA VAL A 106 -7.47 -7.81 -20.17
C VAL A 106 -8.69 -7.57 -21.06
N ASN A 107 -8.66 -8.00 -22.32
CA ASN A 107 -9.82 -7.90 -23.21
C ASN A 107 -11.05 -8.63 -22.64
N LYS A 108 -10.88 -9.87 -22.13
CA LYS A 108 -11.98 -10.63 -21.50
C LYS A 108 -12.54 -9.94 -20.25
N ILE A 109 -11.71 -9.30 -19.44
CA ILE A 109 -12.19 -8.57 -18.25
C ILE A 109 -13.01 -7.34 -18.70
N LEU A 110 -12.56 -6.62 -19.72
CA LEU A 110 -13.25 -5.44 -20.25
C LEU A 110 -14.57 -5.80 -20.92
N GLU A 111 -14.64 -6.86 -21.73
CA GLU A 111 -15.87 -7.35 -22.35
C GLU A 111 -16.99 -7.63 -21.32
N ASN A 112 -16.62 -8.15 -20.14
CA ASN A 112 -17.57 -8.45 -19.07
C ASN A 112 -17.97 -7.22 -18.24
N LEU A 113 -17.14 -6.17 -18.23
CA LEU A 113 -17.37 -4.96 -17.45
C LEU A 113 -18.14 -3.90 -18.24
N ASP A 114 -17.78 -3.74 -19.51
CA ASP A 114 -18.42 -2.82 -20.45
C ASP A 114 -18.24 -3.33 -21.91
N PRO A 115 -19.32 -3.74 -22.61
CA PRO A 115 -19.25 -4.25 -23.97
C PRO A 115 -18.83 -3.20 -25.02
N HIS A 116 -18.69 -1.93 -24.62
CA HIS A 116 -18.22 -0.86 -25.50
C HIS A 116 -16.75 -0.47 -25.27
N SER A 117 -16.10 -1.02 -24.25
CA SER A 117 -14.70 -0.75 -23.94
C SER A 117 -13.79 -1.80 -24.60
N VAL A 118 -12.78 -1.34 -25.35
CA VAL A 118 -11.80 -2.21 -26.02
C VAL A 118 -10.39 -1.86 -25.55
N TYR A 119 -9.56 -2.87 -25.27
CA TYR A 119 -8.14 -2.66 -24.98
C TYR A 119 -7.32 -2.69 -26.26
N ILE A 120 -6.45 -1.68 -26.43
CA ILE A 120 -5.54 -1.59 -27.57
C ILE A 120 -4.13 -1.94 -27.10
N PRO A 121 -3.55 -3.06 -27.57
CA PRO A 121 -2.20 -3.46 -27.16
C PRO A 121 -1.16 -2.49 -27.74
N LYS A 122 -0.01 -2.38 -27.06
CA LYS A 122 1.05 -1.42 -27.42
C LYS A 122 1.55 -1.57 -28.87
N LYS A 123 1.58 -2.81 -29.39
CA LYS A 123 1.94 -3.13 -30.78
C LYS A 123 1.00 -2.50 -31.82
N GLU A 124 -0.27 -2.32 -31.48
CA GLU A 124 -1.31 -1.84 -32.40
C GLU A 124 -1.69 -0.38 -32.15
N TYR A 125 -1.30 0.17 -30.98
CA TYR A 125 -1.59 1.54 -30.58
C TYR A 125 -1.22 2.58 -31.65
N ALA A 126 -0.06 2.42 -32.30
CA ALA A 126 0.39 3.35 -33.33
C ALA A 126 -0.55 3.36 -34.55
N SER A 127 -0.92 2.19 -35.06
CA SER A 127 -1.84 2.05 -36.20
C SER A 127 -3.25 2.53 -35.86
N VAL A 128 -3.76 2.20 -34.67
CA VAL A 128 -5.09 2.66 -34.24
C VAL A 128 -5.11 4.18 -34.07
N THR A 129 -4.06 4.77 -33.49
CA THR A 129 -3.92 6.22 -33.35
C THR A 129 -3.80 6.91 -34.70
N GLU A 130 -3.07 6.30 -35.64
CA GLU A 130 -2.96 6.78 -37.01
C GLU A 130 -4.34 6.82 -37.66
N ASN A 131 -5.06 5.69 -37.70
CA ASN A 131 -6.45 5.60 -38.20
C ASN A 131 -7.42 6.61 -37.54
N MET A 132 -7.32 6.82 -36.22
CA MET A 132 -8.18 7.78 -35.49
C MET A 132 -7.92 9.23 -35.87
N ASN A 133 -6.66 9.59 -36.14
CA ASN A 133 -6.35 10.93 -36.62
C ASN A 133 -6.84 11.12 -38.07
N GLY A 134 -6.96 10.03 -38.83
CA GLY A 134 -7.38 9.96 -40.23
C GLY A 134 -6.43 9.05 -41.00
N ASP A 135 -6.70 8.73 -42.26
CA ASP A 135 -5.79 7.96 -43.11
C ASP A 135 -4.50 8.76 -43.41
N PHE A 136 -3.64 8.86 -42.42
CA PHE A 136 -2.27 9.30 -42.51
C PHE A 136 -1.41 8.06 -42.61
N VAL A 137 -0.44 8.05 -43.50
CA VAL A 137 0.60 7.01 -43.51
C VAL A 137 1.94 7.72 -43.45
N GLY A 138 2.89 7.14 -42.70
CA GLY A 138 4.19 7.68 -42.27
C GLY A 138 5.02 8.59 -43.19
N ILE A 139 4.70 8.72 -44.49
CA ILE A 139 5.22 9.79 -45.36
C ILE A 139 4.62 11.18 -45.06
N GLY A 140 3.53 11.26 -44.27
CA GLY A 140 2.90 12.51 -43.86
C GLY A 140 1.96 13.10 -44.91
N VAL A 141 1.10 12.26 -45.49
CA VAL A 141 -0.02 12.71 -46.36
C VAL A 141 -1.35 12.33 -45.74
N SER A 142 -2.35 13.19 -45.89
CA SER A 142 -3.75 12.81 -45.70
C SER A 142 -4.29 12.31 -47.03
N PHE A 143 -4.92 11.13 -47.03
CA PHE A 143 -5.54 10.57 -48.22
C PHE A 143 -6.95 10.05 -47.94
N TYR A 144 -7.64 9.68 -49.01
CA TYR A 144 -8.90 8.96 -48.97
C TYR A 144 -8.94 7.95 -50.11
N GLN A 145 -9.54 6.79 -49.89
CA GLN A 145 -9.70 5.76 -50.89
C GLN A 145 -10.98 5.97 -51.73
N VAL A 146 -10.81 6.31 -53.01
CA VAL A 146 -11.89 6.50 -54.00
C VAL A 146 -11.83 5.38 -55.01
N GLU A 147 -12.88 4.58 -55.16
CA GLU A 147 -12.98 3.60 -56.27
C GLU A 147 -11.67 2.79 -56.43
N ASP A 148 -11.20 2.21 -55.33
CA ASP A 148 -9.96 1.43 -55.22
C ASP A 148 -8.64 2.18 -55.54
N THR A 149 -8.68 3.50 -55.65
CA THR A 149 -7.50 4.36 -55.77
C THR A 149 -7.31 5.24 -54.54
N ILE A 150 -6.08 5.29 -54.03
CA ILE A 150 -5.71 6.21 -52.97
C ILE A 150 -5.45 7.60 -53.59
N VAL A 151 -6.20 8.61 -53.12
CA VAL A 151 -6.07 9.99 -53.57
C VAL A 151 -5.61 10.88 -52.42
N VAL A 152 -4.56 11.66 -52.66
CA VAL A 152 -4.02 12.60 -51.68
C VAL A 152 -4.94 13.81 -51.56
N ILE A 153 -5.38 14.12 -50.34
CA ILE A 153 -6.15 15.33 -50.05
C ILE A 153 -5.19 16.50 -49.86
N GLN A 154 -4.23 16.34 -48.95
CA GLN A 154 -3.24 17.37 -48.63
C GLN A 154 -2.01 16.74 -47.96
N PRO A 155 -0.78 17.17 -48.28
CA PRO A 155 0.39 16.85 -47.47
C PRO A 155 0.32 17.52 -46.09
N MET A 156 0.83 16.85 -45.04
CA MET A 156 1.00 17.50 -43.74
C MET A 156 1.97 18.67 -43.84
N LYS A 157 1.60 19.79 -43.23
CA LYS A 157 2.43 20.99 -43.14
C LYS A 157 3.73 20.70 -42.39
N GLY A 158 4.88 20.95 -43.01
CA GLY A 158 6.22 20.64 -42.52
C GLY A 158 6.63 19.17 -42.68
N GLY A 159 5.76 18.32 -43.22
CA GLY A 159 5.98 16.89 -43.41
C GLY A 159 6.94 16.58 -44.58
N PRO A 160 7.49 15.35 -44.64
CA PRO A 160 8.34 14.91 -45.75
C PRO A 160 7.69 15.11 -47.12
N SER A 161 6.39 14.80 -47.24
CA SER A 161 5.63 14.93 -48.49
C SER A 161 5.53 16.35 -49.03
N GLU A 162 5.46 17.37 -48.15
CA GLU A 162 5.47 18.77 -48.60
C GLU A 162 6.84 19.17 -49.16
N LYS A 163 7.94 18.66 -48.56
CA LYS A 163 9.31 18.97 -49.01
C LYS A 163 9.64 18.41 -50.38
N ILE A 164 9.07 17.26 -50.73
CA ILE A 164 9.21 16.63 -52.05
C ILE A 164 8.16 17.11 -53.06
N GLY A 165 7.25 18.00 -52.64
CA GLY A 165 6.32 18.67 -53.53
C GLY A 165 5.08 17.87 -53.94
N ILE A 166 4.68 16.86 -53.15
CA ILE A 166 3.39 16.17 -53.32
C ILE A 166 2.26 17.18 -53.11
N LYS A 167 1.25 17.13 -53.98
CA LYS A 167 0.10 18.06 -53.92
C LYS A 167 -1.20 17.32 -53.68
N GLY A 168 -2.17 18.06 -53.16
CA GLY A 168 -3.55 17.58 -53.12
C GLY A 168 -4.06 17.30 -54.53
N GLY A 169 -4.71 16.16 -54.71
CA GLY A 169 -5.20 15.66 -56.00
C GLY A 169 -4.31 14.59 -56.65
N ASP A 170 -3.12 14.34 -56.13
CA ASP A 170 -2.25 13.28 -56.65
C ASP A 170 -2.84 11.88 -56.34
N ARG A 171 -2.73 10.96 -57.30
CA ARG A 171 -3.19 9.57 -57.16
C ARG A 171 -1.99 8.66 -56.90
N ILE A 172 -2.05 7.87 -55.84
CA ILE A 172 -1.02 6.87 -55.53
C ILE A 172 -1.36 5.60 -56.30
N LEU A 173 -0.46 5.19 -57.19
CA LEU A 173 -0.64 3.99 -58.04
C LEU A 173 0.04 2.75 -57.45
N TYR A 174 1.25 2.91 -56.90
CA TYR A 174 2.08 1.82 -56.36
C TYR A 174 2.91 2.34 -55.18
N ALA A 175 3.17 1.49 -54.18
CA ALA A 175 4.02 1.81 -53.03
C ALA A 175 4.84 0.57 -52.65
N ASN A 176 6.16 0.64 -52.85
CA ASN A 176 7.11 -0.48 -52.83
C ASN A 176 6.71 -1.61 -53.81
N ASP A 177 7.57 -1.89 -54.79
CA ASP A 177 7.41 -3.03 -55.71
C ASP A 177 7.18 -4.36 -54.97
#